data_AF-A0A2N9P0I5-F1
#
_entry.id   AF-A0A2N9P0I5-F1
#
_cell.length_a   1.000
_cell.length_b   1.000
_cell.length_c   1.000
_cell.angle_alpha   90.00
_cell.angle_beta   90.00
_cell.angle_gamma   90.00
#
_symmetry.space_group_name_H-M   'P 1'
#
loop_
_entity.id
_entity.type
_entity.pdbx_description
1 polymer ?
#
loop_
_entity_poly.entity_id
_entity_poly.type
_entity_poly.pdbx_seq_one_letter_code
_entity_poly.pdbx_strand_id
1 'polypeptide(L)'
;MVTPPPVGAVVPELPPGAEAIPAGNGVYYYAGGAFYLPVAGGFQVVAPPLGVTIPELPPGATPVTISGVPYYQADGVFYEPIMENGVTVYETVPPPPP
;
A
#
# COMPACT_ATOMS: atom_id res chain seq x y z
N MET A 1 4.32 7.87 16.19
CA MET A 1 3.60 7.11 15.13
C MET A 1 2.56 8.06 14.56
N VAL A 2 2.65 8.39 13.27
CA VAL A 2 1.57 9.14 12.59
C VAL A 2 0.61 8.09 12.03
N THR A 3 -0.59 8.00 12.59
CA THR A 3 -1.62 7.16 11.98
C THR A 3 -2.10 7.86 10.71
N PRO A 4 -2.15 7.16 9.57
CA PRO A 4 -2.63 7.78 8.36
C PRO A 4 -4.09 8.21 8.52
N PRO A 5 -4.53 9.24 7.80
CA PRO A 5 -5.94 9.65 7.78
C PRO A 5 -6.82 8.49 7.29
N PRO A 6 -8.12 8.46 7.65
CA PRO A 6 -9.03 7.45 7.12
C PRO A 6 -9.14 7.54 5.59
N VAL A 7 -9.39 6.40 4.94
CA VAL A 7 -9.64 6.33 3.50
C VAL A 7 -10.74 7.33 3.11
N GLY A 8 -10.47 8.12 2.08
CA GLY A 8 -11.34 9.19 1.58
C GLY A 8 -10.99 10.60 2.09
N ALA A 9 -10.16 10.73 3.12
CA ALA A 9 -9.69 12.04 3.57
C ALA A 9 -8.76 12.69 2.53
N VAL A 10 -8.84 14.01 2.40
CA VAL A 10 -7.92 14.79 1.55
C VAL A 10 -6.97 15.56 2.45
N VAL A 11 -5.67 15.36 2.26
CA VAL A 11 -4.61 16.12 2.92
C VAL A 11 -4.01 17.13 1.94
N PRO A 12 -3.66 18.34 2.37
CA PRO A 12 -3.09 19.35 1.48
C PRO A 12 -1.66 18.99 1.02
N GLU A 13 -0.92 18.23 1.84
CA GLU A 13 0.47 17.84 1.59
C GLU A 13 0.70 16.39 2.06
N LEU A 14 1.65 15.71 1.43
CA LEU A 14 2.06 14.36 1.79
C LEU A 14 2.86 14.34 3.10
N PRO A 15 2.75 13.28 3.92
CA PRO A 15 3.63 13.09 5.05
C PRO A 15 5.11 13.02 4.63
N PRO A 16 6.06 13.47 5.48
CA PRO A 16 7.48 13.29 5.21
C PRO A 16 7.84 11.83 4.98
N GLY A 17 8.67 11.56 3.97
CA GLY A 17 9.06 10.21 3.58
C GLY A 17 8.06 9.51 2.66
N ALA A 18 7.10 10.23 2.08
CA ALA A 18 6.23 9.69 1.05
C ALA A 18 7.02 9.25 -0.19
N GLU A 19 6.79 8.03 -0.62
CA GLU A 19 7.43 7.45 -1.81
C GLU A 19 6.45 7.43 -2.99
N ALA A 20 6.94 7.80 -4.17
CA ALA A 20 6.15 7.78 -5.39
C ALA A 20 6.16 6.37 -6.00
N ILE A 21 4.99 5.76 -6.08
CA ILE A 21 4.75 4.42 -6.62
C ILE A 21 4.04 4.58 -7.97
N PRO A 22 4.75 4.42 -9.10
CA PRO A 22 4.12 4.39 -10.40
C PRO A 22 3.25 3.14 -10.53
N ALA A 23 1.96 3.33 -10.85
CA ALA A 23 1.02 2.23 -11.00
C ALA A 23 -0.02 2.50 -12.08
N GLY A 24 -0.17 1.56 -13.02
CA GLY A 24 -1.04 1.73 -14.17
C GLY A 24 -0.71 3.00 -14.95
N ASN A 25 -1.68 3.92 -15.04
CA ASN A 25 -1.56 5.18 -15.79
C ASN A 25 -1.27 6.41 -14.90
N GLY A 26 -0.91 6.22 -13.63
CA GLY A 26 -0.70 7.30 -12.67
C GLY A 26 0.42 7.04 -11.69
N VAL A 27 0.60 8.00 -10.78
CA VAL A 27 1.56 7.92 -9.67
C VAL A 27 0.76 8.00 -8.38
N TYR A 28 0.89 6.97 -7.56
CA TYR A 28 0.39 6.95 -6.19
C TYR A 28 1.52 7.34 -5.27
N TYR A 29 1.21 7.88 -4.10
CA TYR A 29 2.20 8.14 -3.07
C TYR A 29 1.90 7.26 -1.87
N TYR A 30 2.92 6.64 -1.30
CA TYR A 30 2.78 5.79 -0.13
C TYR A 30 3.52 6.39 1.05
N ALA A 31 2.82 6.60 2.16
CA ALA A 31 3.41 7.19 3.35
C ALA A 31 2.67 6.76 4.62
N GLY A 32 3.42 6.34 5.64
CA GLY A 32 2.84 5.99 6.95
C GLY A 32 1.78 4.89 6.87
N GLY A 33 1.83 4.02 5.87
CA GLY A 33 0.87 2.93 5.71
C GLY A 33 -0.36 3.20 4.86
N ALA A 34 -0.46 4.36 4.22
CA ALA A 34 -1.59 4.70 3.38
C ALA A 34 -1.15 5.12 1.98
N PHE A 35 -2.06 4.91 1.03
CA PHE A 35 -1.92 5.34 -0.35
C PHE A 35 -2.60 6.67 -0.54
N TYR A 36 -1.95 7.54 -1.29
CA TYR A 36 -2.37 8.90 -1.56
C TYR A 36 -2.41 9.09 -3.08
N LEU A 37 -3.57 9.51 -3.59
CA LEU A 37 -3.75 9.87 -4.99
C LEU A 37 -3.75 11.40 -5.13
N PRO A 38 -2.96 11.99 -6.05
CA PRO A 38 -3.02 13.41 -6.30
C PRO A 38 -4.40 13.80 -6.84
N VAL A 39 -5.03 14.80 -6.22
CA VAL A 39 -6.34 15.35 -6.59
C VAL A 39 -6.28 16.86 -6.65
N ALA A 40 -7.31 17.51 -7.21
CA ALA A 40 -7.40 18.96 -7.17
C ALA A 40 -7.44 19.46 -5.71
N GLY A 41 -6.38 20.15 -5.28
CA GLY A 41 -6.28 20.72 -3.93
C GLY A 41 -5.49 19.88 -2.91
N GLY A 42 -4.84 18.78 -3.32
CA GLY A 42 -3.95 18.01 -2.43
C GLY A 42 -3.87 16.54 -2.81
N PHE A 43 -3.93 15.68 -1.79
CA PHE A 43 -3.78 14.24 -1.91
C PHE A 43 -4.88 13.52 -1.15
N GLN A 44 -5.64 12.69 -1.86
CA GLN A 44 -6.71 11.90 -1.26
C GLN A 44 -6.16 10.56 -0.79
N VAL A 45 -6.44 10.18 0.45
CA VAL A 45 -6.17 8.83 0.94
C VAL A 45 -7.10 7.85 0.24
N VAL A 46 -6.51 6.87 -0.43
CA VAL A 46 -7.23 5.84 -1.19
C VAL A 46 -6.92 4.46 -0.64
N ALA A 47 -7.77 3.50 -0.97
CA ALA A 47 -7.47 2.10 -0.73
C ALA A 47 -6.22 1.68 -1.53
N PRO A 48 -5.47 0.67 -1.07
CA PRO A 48 -4.34 0.12 -1.81
C PRO A 48 -4.77 -0.29 -3.23
N PRO A 49 -4.14 0.25 -4.29
CA PRO A 49 -4.34 -0.26 -5.63
C PRO A 49 -3.80 -1.68 -5.73
N LEU A 50 -4.32 -2.49 -6.66
CA LEU A 50 -3.82 -3.83 -6.94
C LEU A 50 -2.67 -3.78 -7.95
N GLY A 51 -1.71 -4.71 -7.82
CA GLY A 51 -0.55 -4.84 -8.69
C GLY A 51 0.55 -3.79 -8.46
N VAL A 52 0.63 -3.19 -7.27
CA VAL A 52 1.70 -2.24 -6.90
C VAL A 52 2.62 -2.83 -5.84
N THR A 53 3.88 -2.44 -5.88
CA THR A 53 4.88 -2.82 -4.89
C THR A 53 5.10 -1.71 -3.87
N ILE A 54 5.07 -2.07 -2.58
CA ILE A 54 5.38 -1.16 -1.47
C ILE A 54 6.59 -1.64 -0.68
N PRO A 55 7.41 -0.74 -0.13
CA PRO A 55 8.57 -1.11 0.67
C PRO A 55 8.19 -1.64 2.07
N GLU A 56 7.06 -1.17 2.61
CA GLU A 56 6.64 -1.48 3.99
C GLU A 56 5.14 -1.76 4.03
N LEU A 57 4.72 -2.71 4.86
CA LEU A 57 3.31 -3.04 5.04
C LEU A 57 2.54 -1.95 5.80
N PRO A 58 1.22 -1.79 5.52
CA PRO A 58 0.40 -0.86 6.27
C PRO A 58 0.27 -1.27 7.76
N PRO A 59 0.11 -0.30 8.68
CA PRO A 59 -0.16 -0.57 10.08
C PRO A 59 -1.37 -1.48 10.26
N GLY A 60 -1.20 -2.55 11.04
CA GLY A 60 -2.26 -3.53 11.27
C GLY A 60 -2.33 -4.65 10.23
N ALA A 61 -1.41 -4.69 9.26
CA ALA A 61 -1.26 -5.86 8.40
C ALA A 61 -0.98 -7.12 9.23
N THR A 62 -1.73 -8.18 8.95
CA THR A 62 -1.61 -9.47 9.65
C THR A 62 -1.02 -10.52 8.73
N PRO A 63 -0.05 -11.33 9.18
CA PRO A 63 0.47 -12.43 8.39
C PRO A 63 -0.60 -13.51 8.25
N VAL A 64 -0.77 -14.01 7.04
CA VAL A 64 -1.68 -15.12 6.69
C VAL A 64 -0.93 -16.12 5.83
N THR A 65 -1.30 -17.40 5.91
CA THR A 65 -0.71 -18.44 5.05
C THR A 65 -1.84 -19.09 4.27
N ILE A 66 -1.76 -18.99 2.94
CA ILE A 66 -2.76 -19.54 2.02
C ILE A 66 -2.05 -20.56 1.15
N SER A 67 -2.52 -21.81 1.17
CA SER A 67 -1.93 -22.91 0.38
C SER A 67 -0.42 -23.09 0.58
N GLY A 68 0.07 -22.82 1.79
CA GLY A 68 1.49 -22.91 2.16
C GLY A 68 2.35 -21.70 1.76
N VAL A 69 1.76 -20.68 1.13
CA VAL A 69 2.44 -19.44 0.74
C VAL A 69 2.16 -18.33 1.77
N PRO A 70 3.20 -17.62 2.26
CA PRO A 70 3.01 -16.51 3.18
C PRO A 70 2.51 -15.26 2.45
N TYR A 71 1.46 -14.66 3.00
CA TYR A 71 0.91 -13.37 2.59
C TYR A 71 0.74 -12.49 3.82
N TYR A 72 0.45 -11.21 3.60
CA TYR A 72 -0.06 -10.32 4.62
C TYR A 72 -1.42 -9.77 4.19
N GLN A 73 -2.32 -9.54 5.13
CA GLN A 73 -3.65 -8.98 4.85
C GLN A 73 -3.88 -7.71 5.66
N ALA A 74 -4.31 -6.64 4.99
CA ALA A 74 -4.76 -5.39 5.61
C ALA A 74 -5.92 -4.80 4.81
N ASP A 75 -6.96 -4.32 5.49
CA ASP A 75 -8.13 -3.66 4.88
C ASP A 75 -8.76 -4.41 3.69
N GLY A 76 -8.69 -5.76 3.72
CA GLY A 76 -9.21 -6.63 2.66
C GLY A 76 -8.29 -6.82 1.45
N VAL A 77 -7.10 -6.23 1.45
CA VAL A 77 -6.06 -6.40 0.42
C VAL A 77 -5.00 -7.38 0.91
N PHE A 78 -4.49 -8.20 -0.01
CA PHE A 78 -3.41 -9.14 0.24
C PHE A 78 -2.09 -8.60 -0.28
N TYR A 79 -1.01 -8.90 0.41
CA TYR A 79 0.33 -8.44 0.11
C TYR A 79 1.27 -9.65 0.05
N GLU A 80 1.86 -9.88 -1.10
CA GLU A 80 2.83 -10.94 -1.32
C GLU A 80 4.25 -10.40 -1.12
N PRO A 81 5.05 -10.97 -0.20
CA PRO A 81 6.45 -10.57 -0.06
C PRO A 81 7.26 -11.07 -1.25
N ILE A 82 7.86 -10.14 -2.00
CA ILE A 82 8.74 -10.44 -3.13
C ILE A 82 10.13 -9.83 -2.90
N MET A 83 11.15 -10.46 -3.47
CA MET A 83 12.53 -9.97 -3.41
C MET A 83 12.83 -9.17 -4.66
N GLU A 84 13.00 -7.85 -4.53
CA GLU A 84 13.38 -6.94 -5.60
C GLU A 84 14.71 -6.26 -5.27
N ASN A 85 15.71 -6.41 -6.15
CA ASN A 85 17.06 -5.84 -5.95
C ASN A 85 17.73 -6.16 -4.60
N GLY A 86 17.40 -7.31 -4.00
CA GLY A 86 17.94 -7.73 -2.69
C GLY A 86 17.23 -7.12 -1.48
N VAL A 87 16.13 -6.39 -1.70
CA VAL A 87 15.24 -5.86 -0.66
C VAL A 87 13.90 -6.59 -0.76
N THR A 88 13.28 -6.88 0.39
CA THR A 88 11.91 -7.41 0.40
C THR A 88 10.93 -6.25 0.22
N VAL A 89 10.16 -6.29 -0.85
CA VAL A 89 9.03 -5.42 -1.11
C VAL A 89 7.75 -6.24 -1.09
N TYR A 90 6.61 -5.59 -1.03
CA TYR A 90 5.31 -6.27 -0.91
C TYR A 90 4.43 -5.87 -2.08
N GLU A 91 4.03 -6.84 -2.89
CA GLU A 91 3.11 -6.61 -3.99
C GLU A 91 1.67 -6.78 -3.52
N THR A 92 0.83 -5.77 -3.77
CA THR A 92 -0.62 -5.88 -3.56
C THR A 92 -1.22 -6.85 -4.57
N VAL A 93 -1.85 -7.92 -4.12
CA VAL A 93 -2.43 -8.96 -4.96
C VAL A 93 -3.93 -9.13 -4.68
N PRO A 94 -4.72 -9.59 -5.66
CA PRO A 94 -6.08 -10.03 -5.39
C PRO A 94 -6.06 -11.20 -4.39
N PRO A 95 -7.20 -11.48 -3.72
CA PRO A 95 -7.32 -12.61 -2.81
C PRO A 95 -6.82 -13.91 -3.48
N PRO A 96 -5.81 -14.59 -2.89
CA PRO A 96 -5.31 -15.83 -3.45
C PRO A 96 -6.42 -16.90 -3.44
N PRO A 97 -6.43 -17.80 -4.43
CA PRO A 97 -7.34 -18.94 -4.42
C PRO A 97 -7.09 -19.82 -3.18
N PRO A 98 -8.16 -20.44 -2.64
CA PRO A 98 -8.07 -21.31 -1.46
C PRO A 98 -7.27 -22.59 -1.70
#